data_AF-A0A838S7Z9-F1
#
_entry.id   AF-A0A838S7Z9-F1
#
_cell.length_a   1.000
_cell.length_b   1.000
_cell.length_c   1.000
_cell.angle_alpha   90.00
_cell.angle_beta   90.00
_cell.angle_gamma   90.00
#
_symmetry.space_group_name_H-M   'P 1'
#
loop_
_entity.id
_entity.type
_entity.pdbx_description
1 polymer ?
#
loop_
_entity_poly.entity_id
_entity_poly.type
_entity_poly.pdbx_seq_one_letter_code
_entity_poly.pdbx_strand_id
1 'polypeptide(L)'
;MLIGELADAVGLPSPTIRFYERKGLLPAPARGTNGYRVYTASTITRVAFIRTAQAAGLTLVEIASIVDLRDDGQVPCRHVATLLENKLADVRTRRRELAEVEAELGHLIERGHDLDPAECTDTDICHILAAPRPQEPARHTGVPATRPS
;
A
#
# COMPACT_ATOMS: atom_id res chain seq x y z
N MET A 1 -1.03 -12.84 -33.51
CA MET A 1 -0.12 -13.47 -32.53
C MET A 1 -0.89 -14.50 -31.71
N LEU A 2 -0.30 -15.65 -31.43
CA LEU A 2 -0.86 -16.63 -30.48
C LEU A 2 -0.60 -16.20 -29.03
N ILE A 3 -1.20 -16.90 -28.06
CA ILE A 3 -1.07 -16.54 -26.64
C ILE A 3 0.37 -16.66 -26.11
N GLY A 4 1.17 -17.58 -26.64
CA GLY A 4 2.59 -17.73 -26.28
C GLY A 4 3.40 -16.52 -26.72
N GLU A 5 3.26 -16.12 -27.99
CA GLU A 5 3.91 -14.93 -28.53
C GLU A 5 3.49 -13.66 -27.79
N LEU A 6 2.21 -13.54 -27.41
CA LEU A 6 1.74 -12.42 -26.59
C LEU A 6 2.36 -12.45 -25.19
N ALA A 7 2.41 -13.62 -24.56
CA ALA A 7 3.01 -13.82 -23.24
C ALA A 7 4.48 -13.38 -23.24
N ASP A 8 5.24 -13.79 -24.26
CA ASP A 8 6.64 -13.41 -24.42
C ASP A 8 6.78 -11.91 -24.68
N ALA A 9 5.95 -11.35 -25.56
CA ALA A 9 6.00 -9.92 -25.91
C ALA A 9 5.68 -8.98 -24.73
N VAL A 10 4.77 -9.37 -23.83
CA VAL A 10 4.38 -8.56 -22.66
C VAL A 10 5.08 -8.97 -21.36
N GLY A 11 5.86 -10.05 -21.40
CA GLY A 11 6.54 -10.62 -20.24
C GLY A 11 5.58 -11.14 -19.16
N LEU A 12 4.43 -11.69 -19.55
CA LEU A 12 3.43 -12.22 -18.62
C LEU A 12 3.12 -13.69 -18.90
N PRO A 13 2.93 -14.51 -17.86
CA PRO A 13 2.43 -15.87 -18.04
C PRO A 13 1.09 -15.88 -18.80
N SER A 14 0.91 -16.83 -19.72
CA SER A 14 -0.37 -17.00 -20.43
C SER A 14 -1.60 -17.12 -19.49
N PRO A 15 -1.53 -17.74 -18.29
CA PRO A 15 -2.63 -17.73 -17.33
C PRO A 15 -3.08 -16.32 -16.91
N THR A 16 -2.16 -15.37 -16.79
CA THR A 16 -2.45 -13.96 -16.43
C THR A 16 -3.20 -13.27 -17.57
N ILE A 17 -2.78 -13.48 -18.82
CA ILE A 17 -3.48 -12.96 -19.99
C ILE A 17 -4.91 -13.51 -20.06
N ARG A 18 -5.08 -14.83 -19.89
CA ARG A 18 -6.42 -15.45 -19.83
C ARG A 18 -7.24 -14.93 -18.67
N PHE A 19 -6.61 -14.58 -17.56
CA PHE A 19 -7.31 -14.01 -16.42
C PHE A 19 -7.85 -12.61 -16.75
N TYR A 20 -7.08 -11.75 -17.41
CA TYR A 20 -7.59 -10.47 -17.91
C TYR A 20 -8.72 -10.63 -18.93
N GLU A 21 -8.62 -11.60 -19.85
CA GLU A 21 -9.71 -11.95 -20.78
C GLU A 21 -11.00 -12.33 -20.02
N ARG A 22 -10.91 -13.22 -19.02
CA ARG A 22 -12.07 -13.62 -18.20
C ARG A 22 -12.66 -12.47 -17.38
N LYS A 23 -11.85 -11.46 -17.05
CA LYS A 23 -12.30 -10.26 -16.33
C LYS A 23 -12.83 -9.17 -17.25
N GLY A 24 -12.93 -9.42 -18.57
CA GLY A 24 -13.43 -8.45 -19.55
C GLY A 24 -12.44 -7.33 -19.85
N LEU A 25 -11.22 -7.38 -19.34
CA LEU A 25 -10.22 -6.32 -19.50
C LEU A 25 -9.53 -6.34 -20.86
N LEU A 26 -9.67 -7.43 -21.60
CA LEU A 26 -9.17 -7.57 -22.97
C LEU A 26 -10.34 -7.85 -23.90
N PRO A 27 -10.31 -7.32 -25.14
CA PRO A 27 -11.32 -7.67 -26.13
C PRO A 27 -11.28 -9.18 -26.40
N ALA A 28 -12.44 -9.76 -26.72
CA ALA A 28 -12.51 -11.16 -27.10
C ALA A 28 -11.60 -11.41 -28.32
N PRO A 29 -10.61 -12.32 -28.22
CA PRO A 29 -9.68 -12.55 -29.31
C PRO A 29 -10.40 -13.18 -30.50
N ALA A 30 -10.07 -12.70 -31.70
CA ALA A 30 -10.53 -13.32 -32.94
C ALA A 30 -10.01 -14.76 -33.03
N ARG A 31 -10.73 -15.63 -33.72
CA ARG A 31 -10.25 -16.98 -34.04
C ARG A 31 -9.60 -16.96 -35.42
N GLY A 32 -8.39 -17.48 -35.51
CA GLY A 32 -7.70 -17.69 -36.78
C GLY A 32 -8.32 -18.82 -37.59
N THR A 33 -7.83 -19.00 -38.82
CA THR A 33 -8.25 -20.08 -39.74
C THR A 33 -8.03 -21.49 -39.18
N ASN A 34 -7.06 -21.62 -38.28
CA ASN A 34 -6.73 -22.83 -37.55
C ASN A 34 -7.54 -23.01 -36.23
N GLY A 35 -8.51 -22.14 -35.97
CA GLY A 35 -9.38 -22.19 -34.78
C GLY A 35 -8.74 -21.64 -33.49
N TYR A 36 -7.45 -21.32 -33.50
CA TYR A 36 -6.76 -20.76 -32.34
C TYR A 36 -7.09 -19.28 -32.12
N ARG A 37 -6.99 -18.83 -30.86
CA ARG A 37 -7.14 -17.41 -30.49
C ARG A 37 -5.96 -16.61 -31.06
N VAL A 38 -6.28 -15.50 -31.71
CA VAL A 38 -5.31 -14.57 -32.27
C VAL A 38 -5.46 -13.21 -31.61
N TYR A 39 -4.33 -12.70 -31.11
CA TYR A 39 -4.18 -11.39 -30.50
C TYR A 39 -3.49 -10.42 -31.46
N THR A 40 -3.82 -9.14 -31.31
CA THR A 40 -3.34 -8.03 -32.13
C THR A 40 -2.34 -7.17 -31.37
N ALA A 41 -1.64 -6.28 -32.06
CA ALA A 41 -0.77 -5.29 -31.43
C ALA A 41 -1.53 -4.39 -30.42
N SER A 42 -2.81 -4.10 -30.65
CA SER A 42 -3.64 -3.37 -29.68
C SER A 42 -3.82 -4.12 -28.36
N THR A 43 -3.78 -5.46 -28.37
CA THR A 43 -3.78 -6.25 -27.13
C THR A 43 -2.51 -5.99 -26.31
N ILE A 44 -1.35 -5.85 -26.95
CA ILE A 44 -0.07 -5.54 -26.27
C ILE A 44 -0.18 -4.20 -25.54
N THR A 45 -0.62 -3.16 -26.24
CA THR A 45 -0.81 -1.81 -25.67
C THR A 45 -1.77 -1.84 -24.47
N ARG A 46 -2.87 -2.58 -24.59
CA ARG A 46 -3.86 -2.72 -23.50
C ARG A 46 -3.29 -3.48 -22.30
N VAL A 47 -2.55 -4.56 -22.52
CA VAL A 47 -1.88 -5.29 -21.42
C VAL A 47 -0.84 -4.43 -20.73
N ALA A 48 -0.04 -3.68 -21.48
CA ALA A 48 0.93 -2.74 -20.93
C ALA A 48 0.24 -1.66 -20.07
N PHE A 49 -0.88 -1.11 -20.54
CA PHE A 49 -1.71 -0.18 -19.78
C PHE A 49 -2.20 -0.78 -18.46
N ILE A 50 -2.77 -1.99 -18.49
CA ILE A 50 -3.26 -2.68 -17.28
C ILE A 50 -2.12 -2.83 -16.27
N ARG A 51 -0.92 -3.21 -16.72
CA ARG A 51 0.26 -3.34 -15.84
C ARG A 51 0.65 -2.02 -15.17
N THR A 52 0.74 -0.94 -15.95
CA THR A 52 1.07 0.39 -15.42
C THR A 52 0.03 0.86 -14.41
N ALA A 53 -1.25 0.64 -14.69
CA ALA A 53 -2.34 0.99 -13.78
C ALA A 53 -2.29 0.19 -12.47
N GLN A 54 -2.02 -1.13 -12.54
CA GLN A 54 -1.85 -1.95 -11.34
C GLN A 54 -0.63 -1.53 -10.52
N ALA A 55 0.49 -1.18 -11.17
CA ALA A 55 1.68 -0.69 -10.48
C ALA A 55 1.43 0.66 -9.79
N ALA A 56 0.50 1.47 -10.30
CA ALA A 56 0.04 2.70 -9.66
C ALA A 56 -0.96 2.47 -8.52
N GLY A 57 -1.29 1.21 -8.20
CA GLY A 57 -2.20 0.85 -7.11
C GLY A 57 -3.67 0.82 -7.50
N LEU A 58 -4.01 0.90 -8.80
CA LEU A 58 -5.38 0.73 -9.26
C LEU A 58 -5.81 -0.74 -9.22
N THR A 59 -7.02 -0.96 -8.74
CA THR A 59 -7.69 -2.26 -8.71
C THR A 59 -8.15 -2.64 -10.11
N LEU A 60 -8.38 -3.94 -10.34
CA LEU A 60 -8.91 -4.42 -11.62
C LEU A 60 -10.28 -3.83 -11.96
N VAL A 61 -11.09 -3.48 -10.94
CA VAL A 61 -12.40 -2.85 -11.12
C VAL A 61 -12.24 -1.41 -11.63
N GLU A 62 -11.34 -0.64 -11.02
CA GLU A 62 -11.01 0.71 -11.48
C GLU A 62 -10.43 0.67 -12.90
N ILE A 63 -9.56 -0.30 -13.20
CA ILE A 63 -8.99 -0.48 -14.54
C ILE A 63 -10.08 -0.83 -15.56
N ALA A 64 -11.03 -1.71 -15.21
CA ALA A 64 -12.16 -2.02 -16.08
C ALA A 64 -12.94 -0.75 -16.45
N SER A 65 -13.26 0.09 -15.48
CA SER A 65 -13.98 1.35 -15.74
C SER A 65 -13.24 2.29 -16.70
N ILE A 66 -11.89 2.27 -16.71
CA ILE A 66 -11.09 3.06 -17.65
C ILE A 66 -11.13 2.45 -19.06
N VAL A 67 -11.05 1.13 -19.13
CA VAL A 67 -11.11 0.37 -20.39
C VAL A 67 -12.48 0.54 -21.05
N ASP A 68 -13.55 0.42 -20.28
CA ASP A 68 -14.93 0.55 -20.75
C ASP A 68 -15.19 1.95 -21.34
N LEU A 69 -14.78 3.02 -20.63
CA LEU A 69 -14.87 4.39 -21.15
C LEU A 69 -14.15 4.58 -22.48
N ARG A 70 -12.98 3.94 -22.64
CA ARG A 70 -12.23 4.01 -23.89
C ARG A 70 -12.92 3.22 -25.00
N ASP A 71 -13.47 2.06 -24.68
CA ASP A 71 -14.21 1.21 -25.63
C ASP A 71 -15.51 1.87 -26.11
N ASP A 72 -16.14 2.69 -25.25
CA ASP A 72 -17.25 3.58 -25.61
C ASP A 72 -16.84 4.82 -26.42
N GLY A 73 -15.56 4.92 -26.82
CA GLY A 73 -15.02 6.01 -27.61
C GLY A 73 -14.73 7.29 -26.82
N GLN A 74 -14.88 7.27 -25.49
CA GLN A 74 -14.60 8.42 -24.64
C GLN A 74 -13.13 8.55 -24.28
N VAL A 75 -12.73 9.74 -23.82
CA VAL A 75 -11.37 10.03 -23.34
C VAL A 75 -11.33 9.85 -21.82
N PRO A 76 -10.64 8.83 -21.28
CA PRO A 76 -10.68 8.51 -19.86
C PRO A 76 -9.72 9.37 -19.02
N CYS A 77 -8.98 10.32 -19.60
CA CYS A 77 -7.90 11.04 -18.91
C CYS A 77 -8.35 11.70 -17.60
N ARG A 78 -9.53 12.32 -17.58
CA ARG A 78 -10.09 12.93 -16.37
C ARG A 78 -10.43 11.88 -15.30
N HIS A 79 -11.04 10.77 -15.72
CA HIS A 79 -11.38 9.66 -14.82
C HIS A 79 -10.13 9.03 -14.20
N VAL A 80 -9.10 8.79 -15.02
CA VAL A 80 -7.80 8.28 -14.57
C VAL A 80 -7.16 9.24 -13.57
N ALA A 81 -7.15 10.55 -13.85
CA ALA A 81 -6.58 11.54 -12.95
C ALA A 81 -7.24 11.51 -11.57
N THR A 82 -8.58 11.48 -11.52
CA THR A 82 -9.34 11.40 -10.26
C THR A 82 -9.02 10.10 -9.48
N LEU A 83 -8.91 8.96 -10.16
CA LEU A 83 -8.53 7.71 -9.51
C LEU A 83 -7.12 7.78 -8.89
N LEU A 84 -6.16 8.37 -9.61
CA LEU A 84 -4.80 8.54 -9.12
C LEU A 84 -4.70 9.54 -7.97
N GLU A 85 -5.47 10.62 -8.01
CA GLU A 85 -5.58 11.59 -6.90
C GLU A 85 -6.07 10.90 -5.62
N ASN A 86 -7.10 10.05 -5.73
CA ASN A 86 -7.60 9.26 -4.60
C ASN A 86 -6.53 8.30 -4.06
N LYS A 87 -5.85 7.53 -4.93
CA LYS A 87 -4.75 6.65 -4.49
C LYS A 87 -3.63 7.42 -3.82
N LEU A 88 -3.27 8.59 -4.32
CA LEU A 88 -2.26 9.44 -3.71
C LEU A 88 -2.69 9.92 -2.32
N ALA A 89 -3.96 10.27 -2.14
CA ALA A 89 -4.51 10.64 -0.85
C ALA A 89 -4.45 9.46 0.15
N ASP A 90 -4.84 8.26 -0.29
CA ASP A 90 -4.77 7.03 0.53
C ASP A 90 -3.34 6.73 0.97
N VAL A 91 -2.37 6.77 0.03
CA VAL A 91 -0.95 6.57 0.32
C VAL A 91 -0.44 7.60 1.33
N ARG A 92 -0.82 8.88 1.18
CA ARG A 92 -0.42 9.93 2.12
C ARG A 92 -1.00 9.70 3.51
N THR A 93 -2.24 9.23 3.61
CA THR A 93 -2.87 8.87 4.89
C THR A 93 -2.15 7.71 5.54
N ARG A 94 -1.92 6.63 4.80
CA ARG A 94 -1.21 5.46 5.34
C ARG A 94 0.21 5.81 5.79
N ARG A 95 0.90 6.70 5.07
CA ARG A 95 2.22 7.20 5.47
C ARG A 95 2.18 7.95 6.80
N ARG A 96 1.14 8.75 7.07
CA ARG A 96 1.00 9.44 8.36
C ARG A 96 0.78 8.46 9.49
N GLU A 97 -0.13 7.50 9.31
CA GLU A 97 -0.39 6.45 10.31
C GLU A 97 0.88 5.64 10.63
N LEU A 98 1.63 5.26 9.60
CA LEU A 98 2.88 4.52 9.80
C LEU A 98 3.95 5.37 10.50
N ALA A 99 4.03 6.67 10.21
CA ALA A 99 4.95 7.58 10.89
C ALA A 99 4.60 7.77 12.37
N GLU A 100 3.31 7.80 12.72
CA GLU A 100 2.86 7.85 14.12
C GLU A 100 3.26 6.57 14.88
N VAL A 101 3.07 5.40 14.25
CA VAL A 101 3.51 4.12 14.83
C VAL A 101 5.03 4.05 14.95
N GLU A 102 5.76 4.51 13.94
CA GLU A 102 7.23 4.56 13.95
C GLU A 102 7.75 5.44 15.10
N ALA A 103 7.15 6.61 15.30
CA ALA A 103 7.51 7.51 16.40
C ALA A 103 7.24 6.87 17.77
N GLU A 104 6.08 6.23 17.95
CA GLU A 104 5.75 5.53 19.20
C GLU A 104 6.73 4.38 19.47
N LEU A 105 7.06 3.57 18.45
CA LEU A 105 8.06 2.52 18.59
C LEU A 105 9.44 3.08 18.99
N GLY A 106 9.84 4.22 18.40
CA GLY A 106 11.05 4.93 18.79
C GLY A 106 11.06 5.33 20.27
N HIS A 107 9.98 5.94 20.75
CA HIS A 107 9.83 6.32 22.15
C HIS A 107 9.87 5.13 23.12
N LEU A 108 9.23 4.01 22.76
CA LEU A 108 9.26 2.80 23.56
C LEU A 108 10.69 2.21 23.63
N ILE A 109 11.43 2.24 22.53
CA ILE A 109 12.83 1.78 22.49
C ILE A 109 13.73 2.66 23.37
N GLU A 110 13.63 4.00 23.24
CA GLU A 110 14.39 4.95 24.07
C GLU A 110 14.12 4.72 25.56
N ARG A 111 12.83 4.60 25.93
CA ARG A 111 12.44 4.26 27.31
C ARG A 111 13.08 2.96 27.79
N GLY A 112 13.14 1.94 26.94
CA GLY A 112 13.80 0.67 27.27
C GLY A 112 15.30 0.78 27.49
N HIS A 113 15.98 1.72 26.83
CA HIS A 113 17.40 1.99 27.04
C HIS A 113 17.67 2.76 28.33
N ASP A 114 16.78 3.67 28.72
CA ASP A 114 16.94 4.53 29.89
C ASP A 114 16.49 3.87 31.21
N LEU A 115 15.72 2.77 31.13
CA LEU A 115 15.27 2.01 32.29
C LEU A 115 16.44 1.25 32.94
N ASP A 116 16.65 1.50 34.22
CA ASP A 116 17.48 0.61 35.05
C ASP A 116 16.69 -0.68 35.35
N PRO A 117 17.21 -1.87 35.01
CA PRO A 117 16.57 -3.15 35.35
C PRO A 117 16.23 -3.31 36.84
N ALA A 118 16.92 -2.61 37.74
CA ALA A 118 16.61 -2.61 39.17
C ALA A 118 15.33 -1.83 39.52
N GLU A 119 14.86 -0.93 38.66
CA GLU A 119 13.61 -0.18 38.80
C GLU A 119 12.39 -0.92 38.24
N CYS A 120 12.61 -2.02 37.51
CA CYS A 120 11.55 -2.91 37.06
C CYS A 120 10.99 -3.69 38.26
N THR A 121 9.80 -3.28 38.72
CA THR A 121 9.07 -3.99 39.79
C THR A 121 7.98 -4.90 39.24
N ASP A 122 7.52 -5.87 40.03
CA ASP A 122 6.40 -6.75 39.68
C ASP A 122 5.03 -6.02 39.60
N THR A 123 5.00 -4.71 39.83
CA THR A 123 3.77 -3.89 39.82
C THR A 123 3.21 -3.75 38.40
N ASP A 124 4.08 -3.69 37.38
CA ASP A 124 3.71 -3.59 35.98
C ASP A 124 4.35 -4.73 35.20
N ILE A 125 3.60 -5.33 34.26
CA ILE A 125 4.09 -6.46 33.42
C ILE A 125 5.36 -6.08 32.65
N CYS A 126 5.47 -4.82 32.19
CA CYS A 126 6.65 -4.31 31.51
C CYS A 126 6.67 -2.78 31.58
N HIS A 127 7.70 -2.19 32.17
CA HIS A 127 7.84 -0.74 32.30
C HIS A 127 8.07 -0.04 30.95
N ILE A 128 8.53 -0.78 29.93
CA ILE A 128 8.67 -0.31 28.54
C ILE A 128 7.32 -0.18 27.84
N LEU A 129 6.29 -0.91 28.27
CA LEU A 129 4.94 -0.88 27.66
C LEU A 129 3.88 -0.32 28.62
N ALA A 130 4.23 -0.05 29.87
CA ALA A 130 3.36 0.59 30.83
C ALA A 130 2.92 1.95 30.27
N ALA A 131 1.62 2.26 30.35
CA ALA A 131 1.14 3.59 29.97
C ALA A 131 1.88 4.65 30.80
N PRO A 132 2.27 5.80 30.23
CA PRO A 132 2.84 6.88 31.02
C PRO A 132 1.82 7.23 32.11
N ARG A 133 2.18 6.95 33.37
CA ARG A 133 1.37 7.40 34.51
C ARG A 133 1.27 8.92 34.37
N PRO A 134 0.07 9.52 34.40
CA PRO A 134 -0.05 10.96 34.39
C PRO A 134 0.84 11.50 35.51
N GLN A 135 1.81 12.33 35.11
CA GLN A 135 2.94 12.78 35.93
C GLN A 135 2.42 13.27 37.30
N GLU A 136 2.75 12.53 38.35
CA GLU A 136 2.65 13.06 39.71
C GLU A 136 3.68 14.20 39.80
N PRO A 137 3.28 15.43 40.14
CA PRO A 137 4.17 16.57 40.11
C PRO A 137 5.40 16.29 40.96
N ALA A 138 6.58 16.57 40.39
CA ALA A 138 7.88 16.38 41.00
C ALA A 138 7.83 16.72 42.50
N ARG A 139 7.90 15.70 43.35
CA ARG A 139 8.08 15.90 44.78
C ARG A 139 9.48 16.46 44.97
N HIS A 140 9.51 17.79 44.98
CA HIS A 140 10.51 18.63 45.60
C HIS A 140 11.15 17.90 46.79
N THR A 141 12.39 17.45 46.61
CA THR A 141 13.28 17.08 47.71
C THR A 141 13.73 18.36 48.39
N GLY A 142 12.84 18.91 49.21
CA GLY A 142 13.16 19.93 50.19
C GLY A 142 13.85 19.32 51.38
N VAL A 143 15.16 19.12 51.27
CA VAL A 143 16.02 19.04 52.44
C VAL A 143 17.02 20.19 52.34
N PRO A 144 16.97 21.12 53.31
CA PRO A 144 18.24 21.56 53.86
C PRO A 144 18.30 21.27 55.35
N ALA A 145 19.48 20.78 55.70
CA ALA A 145 19.94 20.44 57.03
C ALA A 145 19.68 21.53 58.06
N THR A 146 19.22 21.08 59.22
CA THR A 146 19.44 21.69 60.52
C THR A 146 20.91 22.06 60.73
N ARG A 147 21.18 23.24 61.29
CA ARG A 147 22.33 23.44 62.19
C ARG A 147 22.08 24.59 63.18
N PRO A 148 22.58 24.47 64.43
CA PRO A 148 22.26 25.37 65.53
C PRO A 148 23.34 26.45 65.73
N SER A 149 22.94 27.58 66.33
CA SER A 149 23.68 28.31 67.39
C SER A 149 22.82 29.45 67.93
#